data_AF-A0A2R7R8J7-F1
#
_entry.id   AF-A0A2R7R8J7-F1
#
_cell.length_a   1.000
_cell.length_b   1.000
_cell.length_c   1.000
_cell.angle_alpha   90.00
_cell.angle_beta   90.00
_cell.angle_gamma   90.00
#
_symmetry.space_group_name_H-M   'P 1'
#
loop_
_entity.id
_entity.type
_entity.pdbx_description
1 polymer ?
#
loop_
_entity_poly.entity_id
_entity_poly.type
_entity_poly.pdbx_seq_one_letter_code
_entity_poly.pdbx_strand_id
1 'polypeptide(L)'
;MMFGEILDGSFQAIRGNAKAMLGAALLVNSFAAVLAAVLTTFTATSAASIETWAEGLTEQDLLSFVVSFAGGVLLVSVLTIFLSAVLQGAMVVPVARSVLNRSTGFGQMWKLARSRVWPLVRLAALLLAGGLLAVLLFVALAVLLISTVGAAGALVLIPLGLLYIVLFIWIYIKLMVAPAVVVVEELGALDSLSRSWQLTRNNWWRLLGITLVVSIMVGVISQVVMIPVSLLSSFYSTVVSPHGGPDQAMTTAIIVGIATAVIGALIGAVGFAFQTSVMALLYLDLRMRWDGLDIALLRLLESGADPDGVPGRGVPVFSG
;
A
#
# COMPACT_ATOMS: atom_id res chain seq x y z
N MET A 1 8.50 22.39 -4.19
CA MET A 1 7.53 22.15 -5.26
C MET A 1 6.12 22.56 -4.84
N MET A 2 5.38 23.19 -5.75
CA MET A 2 3.92 23.35 -5.62
C MET A 2 3.22 21.99 -5.80
N PHE A 3 2.00 21.83 -5.30
CA PHE A 3 1.24 20.58 -5.41
C PHE A 3 1.08 20.12 -6.87
N GLY A 4 0.79 21.04 -7.79
CA GLY A 4 0.66 20.74 -9.23
C GLY A 4 1.93 20.16 -9.84
N GLU A 5 3.11 20.70 -9.51
CA GLU A 5 4.40 20.19 -9.99
C GLU A 5 4.67 18.75 -9.52
N ILE A 6 4.23 18.41 -8.31
CA ILE A 6 4.36 17.04 -7.76
C ILE A 6 3.45 16.08 -8.53
N LEU A 7 2.22 16.50 -8.86
CA LEU A 7 1.31 15.68 -9.66
C LEU A 7 1.85 15.49 -11.09
N ASP A 8 2.24 16.56 -11.76
CA ASP A 8 2.79 16.49 -13.13
C ASP A 8 4.08 15.66 -13.17
N GLY A 9 4.98 15.89 -12.21
CA GLY A 9 6.20 15.11 -12.05
C GLY A 9 5.91 13.62 -11.80
N SER A 10 4.86 13.30 -11.04
CA SER A 10 4.50 11.90 -10.77
C SER A 10 3.96 11.20 -12.02
N PHE A 11 3.16 11.88 -12.85
CA PHE A 11 2.71 11.35 -14.14
C PHE A 11 3.87 11.20 -15.12
N GLN A 12 4.79 12.16 -15.15
CA GLN A 12 5.99 12.09 -15.98
C GLN A 12 6.90 10.91 -15.58
N ALA A 13 7.06 10.69 -14.27
CA ALA A 13 7.82 9.55 -13.73
C ALA A 13 7.21 8.21 -14.18
N ILE A 14 5.89 8.07 -14.08
CA ILE A 14 5.17 6.85 -14.52
C ILE A 14 5.31 6.68 -16.03
N ARG A 15 5.10 7.74 -16.83
CA ARG A 15 5.17 7.65 -18.29
C ARG A 15 6.58 7.29 -18.77
N GLY A 16 7.61 7.87 -18.14
CA GLY A 16 9.02 7.58 -18.46
C GLY A 16 9.48 6.19 -18.03
N ASN A 17 8.82 5.57 -17.04
CA ASN A 17 9.23 4.29 -16.43
C ASN A 17 8.09 3.28 -16.33
N ALA A 18 7.12 3.32 -17.24
CA ALA A 18 5.87 2.56 -17.15
C ALA A 18 6.09 1.06 -16.94
N LYS A 19 7.09 0.48 -17.62
CA LYS A 19 7.42 -0.95 -17.50
C LYS A 19 7.89 -1.33 -16.08
N ALA A 20 8.69 -0.49 -15.44
CA ALA A 20 9.13 -0.73 -14.08
C ALA A 20 7.99 -0.49 -13.08
N MET A 21 7.30 0.64 -13.24
CA MET A 21 6.32 1.10 -12.27
C MET A 21 5.02 0.29 -12.31
N LEU A 22 4.41 0.18 -13.48
CA LEU A 22 3.18 -0.60 -13.64
C LEU A 22 3.46 -2.08 -13.50
N GLY A 23 4.62 -2.59 -13.92
CA GLY A 23 4.99 -3.99 -13.76
C GLY A 23 5.06 -4.41 -12.29
N ALA A 24 5.79 -3.66 -11.45
CA ALA A 24 5.84 -3.92 -10.00
C ALA A 24 4.50 -3.71 -9.32
N ALA A 25 3.77 -2.65 -9.68
CA ALA A 25 2.45 -2.38 -9.12
C ALA A 25 1.43 -3.46 -9.48
N LEU A 26 1.47 -3.99 -10.71
CA LEU A 26 0.64 -5.10 -11.15
C LEU A 26 0.95 -6.37 -10.38
N LEU A 27 2.22 -6.69 -10.12
CA LEU A 27 2.56 -7.87 -9.32
C LEU A 27 1.91 -7.82 -7.92
N VAL A 28 1.99 -6.67 -7.24
CA VAL A 28 1.35 -6.48 -5.93
C VAL A 28 -0.17 -6.58 -6.04
N ASN A 29 -0.77 -5.87 -6.99
CA ASN A 29 -2.21 -5.76 -7.08
C ASN A 29 -2.87 -7.01 -7.65
N SER A 30 -2.22 -7.76 -8.55
CA SER A 30 -2.67 -9.08 -8.98
C SER A 30 -2.61 -10.07 -7.82
N PHE A 31 -1.54 -10.04 -7.00
CA PHE A 31 -1.47 -10.86 -5.80
C PHE A 31 -2.60 -10.50 -4.82
N ALA A 32 -2.81 -9.20 -4.56
CA ALA A 32 -3.90 -8.71 -3.71
C ALA A 32 -5.30 -9.05 -4.28
N ALA A 33 -5.48 -9.02 -5.59
CA ALA A 33 -6.75 -9.31 -6.24
C ALA A 33 -7.07 -10.81 -6.26
N VAL A 34 -6.07 -11.67 -6.53
CA VAL A 34 -6.22 -13.14 -6.39
C VAL A 34 -6.64 -13.47 -4.97
N LEU A 35 -6.00 -12.82 -4.01
CA LEU A 35 -6.27 -12.99 -2.60
C LEU A 35 -7.67 -12.52 -2.19
N ALA A 36 -8.09 -11.34 -2.64
CA ALA A 36 -9.43 -10.83 -2.43
C ALA A 36 -10.48 -11.75 -3.08
N ALA A 37 -10.19 -12.29 -4.27
CA ALA A 37 -11.07 -13.25 -4.94
C ALA A 37 -11.17 -14.56 -4.17
N VAL A 38 -10.05 -15.14 -3.70
CA VAL A 38 -10.04 -16.34 -2.85
C VAL A 38 -10.84 -16.09 -1.57
N LEU A 39 -10.65 -14.95 -0.92
CA LEU A 39 -11.38 -14.59 0.28
C LEU A 39 -12.90 -14.44 0.03
N THR A 40 -13.27 -13.81 -1.08
CA THR A 40 -14.67 -13.59 -1.46
C THR A 40 -15.35 -14.92 -1.82
N THR A 41 -14.69 -15.78 -2.60
CA THR A 41 -15.21 -17.11 -2.92
C THR A 41 -15.31 -17.97 -1.67
N PHE A 42 -14.28 -17.98 -0.83
CA PHE A 42 -14.30 -18.75 0.43
C PHE A 42 -15.43 -18.29 1.34
N THR A 43 -15.64 -16.98 1.52
CA THR A 43 -16.73 -16.44 2.34
C THR A 43 -18.11 -16.74 1.76
N ALA A 44 -18.28 -16.65 0.44
CA ALA A 44 -19.55 -16.97 -0.23
C ALA A 44 -19.89 -18.47 -0.12
N THR A 45 -18.92 -19.36 -0.38
CA THR A 45 -19.10 -20.80 -0.22
C THR A 45 -19.30 -21.18 1.25
N SER A 46 -18.56 -20.54 2.16
CA SER A 46 -18.70 -20.76 3.59
C SER A 46 -20.04 -20.27 4.11
N ALA A 47 -20.58 -19.14 3.66
CA ALA A 47 -21.91 -18.69 4.12
C ALA A 47 -23.00 -19.69 3.73
N ALA A 48 -22.97 -20.18 2.48
CA ALA A 48 -23.90 -21.19 1.99
C ALA A 48 -23.78 -22.54 2.72
N SER A 49 -22.55 -22.94 3.09
CA SER A 49 -22.31 -24.17 3.84
C SER A 49 -22.53 -24.01 5.34
N ILE A 50 -22.26 -22.84 5.93
CA ILE A 50 -22.45 -22.55 7.36
C ILE A 50 -23.94 -22.56 7.70
N GLU A 51 -24.84 -22.05 6.86
CA GLU A 51 -26.28 -22.14 7.14
C GLU A 51 -26.76 -23.60 7.24
N THR A 52 -26.25 -24.49 6.40
CA THR A 52 -26.59 -25.94 6.43
C THR A 52 -25.80 -26.73 7.48
N TRP A 53 -24.59 -26.26 7.81
CA TRP A 53 -23.68 -26.92 8.76
C TRP A 53 -23.92 -26.47 10.20
N ALA A 54 -24.38 -25.24 10.43
CA ALA A 54 -24.64 -24.65 11.76
C ALA A 54 -25.87 -25.22 12.48
N GLU A 55 -26.79 -25.87 11.77
CA GLU A 55 -27.96 -26.52 12.37
C GLU A 55 -27.60 -27.69 13.32
N GLY A 56 -26.34 -28.18 13.30
CA GLY A 56 -25.88 -29.33 14.10
C GLY A 56 -24.66 -29.09 14.99
N LEU A 57 -24.18 -27.85 15.16
CA LEU A 57 -22.89 -27.58 15.80
C LEU A 57 -22.99 -26.97 17.19
N THR A 58 -21.95 -27.24 17.99
CA THR A 58 -21.74 -26.56 19.26
C THR A 58 -21.13 -25.17 19.03
N GLU A 59 -21.36 -24.23 19.97
CA GLU A 59 -20.77 -22.88 19.93
C GLU A 59 -19.22 -22.93 19.82
N GLN A 60 -18.59 -24.00 20.31
CA GLN A 60 -17.15 -24.20 20.29
C GLN A 60 -16.60 -24.53 18.88
N ASP A 61 -17.37 -25.24 18.05
CA ASP A 61 -16.99 -25.56 16.67
C ASP A 61 -17.06 -24.33 15.78
N LEU A 62 -18.08 -23.49 16.00
CA LEU A 62 -18.24 -22.20 15.34
C LEU A 62 -17.06 -21.27 15.68
N LEU A 63 -16.71 -21.17 16.97
CA LEU A 63 -15.57 -20.36 17.42
C LEU A 63 -14.25 -20.81 16.78
N SER A 64 -14.00 -22.12 16.72
CA SER A 64 -12.78 -22.68 16.14
C SER A 64 -12.67 -22.40 14.63
N PHE A 65 -13.79 -22.48 13.92
CA PHE A 65 -13.88 -22.12 12.51
C PHE A 65 -13.61 -20.63 12.29
N VAL A 66 -14.26 -19.74 13.05
CA VAL A 66 -14.09 -18.29 12.95
C VAL A 66 -12.65 -17.88 13.25
N VAL A 67 -12.02 -18.44 14.29
CA VAL A 67 -10.63 -18.14 14.64
C VAL A 67 -9.67 -18.60 13.55
N SER A 68 -9.87 -19.81 13.01
CA SER A 68 -9.03 -20.35 11.93
C SER A 68 -9.15 -19.53 10.65
N PHE A 69 -10.38 -19.14 10.30
CA PHE A 69 -10.65 -18.28 9.16
C PHE A 69 -10.02 -16.89 9.34
N ALA A 70 -10.29 -16.22 10.47
CA ALA A 70 -9.72 -14.92 10.78
C ALA A 70 -8.18 -14.96 10.77
N GLY A 71 -7.57 -16.02 11.30
CA GLY A 71 -6.12 -16.25 11.23
C GLY A 71 -5.61 -16.34 9.80
N GLY A 72 -6.32 -17.05 8.93
CA GLY A 72 -6.04 -17.11 7.49
C GLY A 72 -6.11 -15.75 6.82
N VAL A 73 -7.19 -14.99 7.02
CA VAL A 73 -7.36 -13.63 6.47
C VAL A 73 -6.26 -12.70 6.94
N LEU A 74 -5.92 -12.75 8.23
CA LEU A 74 -4.87 -11.92 8.82
C LEU A 74 -3.50 -12.25 8.23
N LEU A 75 -3.12 -13.52 8.16
CA LEU A 75 -1.85 -13.96 7.56
C LEU A 75 -1.70 -13.43 6.15
N VAL A 76 -2.76 -13.61 5.37
CA VAL A 76 -2.84 -13.27 3.97
C VAL A 76 -2.77 -11.75 3.75
N SER A 77 -3.51 -10.96 4.55
CA SER A 77 -3.45 -9.49 4.55
C SER A 77 -2.06 -8.96 4.94
N VAL A 78 -1.45 -9.59 5.96
CA VAL A 78 -0.08 -9.29 6.41
C VAL A 78 0.92 -9.48 5.28
N LEU A 79 0.82 -10.58 4.54
CA LEU A 79 1.69 -10.84 3.39
C LEU A 79 1.53 -9.78 2.28
N THR A 80 0.30 -9.36 1.98
CA THR A 80 0.04 -8.30 0.99
C THR A 80 0.63 -6.96 1.40
N ILE A 81 0.41 -6.54 2.65
CA ILE A 81 0.95 -5.28 3.19
C ILE A 81 2.49 -5.32 3.15
N PHE A 82 3.07 -6.44 3.58
CA PHE A 82 4.51 -6.65 3.55
C PHE A 82 5.10 -6.51 2.14
N LEU A 83 4.51 -7.22 1.17
CA LEU A 83 4.96 -7.20 -0.22
C LEU A 83 4.82 -5.80 -0.84
N SER A 84 3.72 -5.11 -0.53
CA SER A 84 3.46 -3.72 -0.95
C SER A 84 4.53 -2.78 -0.43
N ALA A 85 4.89 -2.86 0.85
CA ALA A 85 5.91 -2.00 1.46
C ALA A 85 7.31 -2.21 0.83
N VAL A 86 7.69 -3.46 0.56
CA VAL A 86 8.97 -3.78 -0.09
C VAL A 86 9.02 -3.25 -1.52
N LEU A 87 7.96 -3.48 -2.30
CA LEU A 87 7.88 -3.01 -3.68
C LEU A 87 7.76 -1.48 -3.77
N GLN A 88 7.07 -0.85 -2.82
CA GLN A 88 7.01 0.60 -2.69
C GLN A 88 8.42 1.21 -2.56
N GLY A 89 9.29 0.61 -1.74
CA GLY A 89 10.69 1.03 -1.63
C GLY A 89 11.47 0.87 -2.94
N ALA A 90 11.33 -0.28 -3.62
CA ALA A 90 12.01 -0.52 -4.90
C ALA A 90 11.58 0.46 -6.00
N MET A 91 10.30 0.86 -6.00
CA MET A 91 9.69 1.82 -6.93
C MET A 91 10.20 3.25 -6.78
N VAL A 92 10.91 3.57 -5.69
CA VAL A 92 11.57 4.87 -5.52
C VAL A 92 12.71 5.06 -6.55
N VAL A 93 13.40 3.98 -6.93
CA VAL A 93 14.51 4.01 -7.89
C VAL A 93 14.11 4.62 -9.24
N PRO A 94 13.10 4.09 -9.97
CA PRO A 94 12.71 4.67 -11.26
C PRO A 94 12.24 6.13 -11.13
N VAL A 95 11.64 6.52 -10.00
CA VAL A 95 11.20 7.90 -9.78
C VAL A 95 12.38 8.85 -9.57
N ALA A 96 13.39 8.44 -8.77
CA ALA A 96 14.62 9.21 -8.63
C ALA A 96 15.34 9.37 -9.97
N ARG A 97 15.36 8.31 -10.80
CA ARG A 97 15.94 8.34 -12.15
C ARG A 97 15.16 9.22 -13.12
N SER A 98 13.83 9.31 -13.01
CA SER A 98 13.04 10.20 -13.87
C SER A 98 13.30 11.68 -13.65
N VAL A 99 13.75 12.10 -12.46
CA VAL A 99 14.11 13.51 -12.21
C VAL A 99 15.25 13.96 -13.11
N LEU A 100 16.17 13.05 -13.45
CA LEU A 100 17.25 13.30 -14.42
C LEU A 100 16.89 12.86 -15.85
N ASN A 101 15.59 12.68 -16.13
CA ASN A 101 15.07 12.21 -17.42
C ASN A 101 15.64 10.85 -17.86
N ARG A 102 16.01 9.99 -16.90
CA ARG A 102 16.54 8.64 -17.17
C ARG A 102 15.41 7.62 -17.13
N SER A 103 15.35 6.75 -18.13
CA SER A 103 14.39 5.64 -18.20
C SER A 103 14.92 4.39 -17.50
N THR A 104 14.02 3.64 -16.89
CA THR A 104 14.33 2.45 -16.07
C THR A 104 13.38 1.33 -16.45
N GLY A 105 13.93 0.21 -16.91
CA GLY A 105 13.17 -1.02 -17.10
C GLY A 105 12.98 -1.79 -15.79
N PHE A 106 12.05 -2.76 -15.78
CA PHE A 106 11.77 -3.59 -14.61
C PHE A 106 13.02 -4.34 -14.09
N GLY A 107 13.80 -4.94 -14.98
CA GLY A 107 15.04 -5.64 -14.60
C GLY A 107 16.11 -4.71 -14.03
N GLN A 108 16.22 -3.48 -14.53
CA GLN A 108 17.17 -2.49 -14.02
C GLN A 108 16.74 -1.96 -12.64
N MET A 109 15.45 -1.68 -12.45
CA MET A 109 14.89 -1.35 -11.14
C MET A 109 15.22 -2.44 -10.13
N TRP A 110 14.99 -3.72 -10.48
CA TRP A 110 15.31 -4.83 -9.59
C TRP A 110 16.81 -4.95 -9.32
N LYS A 111 17.67 -4.80 -10.34
CA LYS A 111 19.13 -4.84 -10.17
C LYS A 111 19.63 -3.75 -9.21
N LEU A 112 19.09 -2.53 -9.30
CA LEU A 112 19.46 -1.41 -8.44
C LEU A 112 18.91 -1.58 -7.02
N ALA A 113 17.68 -2.08 -6.89
CA ALA A 113 17.03 -2.33 -5.61
C ALA A 113 17.55 -3.57 -4.88
N ARG A 114 18.03 -4.62 -5.58
CA ARG A 114 18.41 -5.92 -4.99
C ARG A 114 19.42 -5.80 -3.85
N SER A 115 20.36 -4.87 -3.99
CA SER A 115 21.40 -4.62 -2.97
C SER A 115 20.82 -4.18 -1.62
N ARG A 116 19.59 -3.63 -1.62
CA ARG A 116 18.90 -3.08 -0.46
C ARG A 116 17.58 -3.79 -0.14
N VAL A 117 17.30 -4.94 -0.78
CA VAL A 117 16.10 -5.75 -0.47
C VAL A 117 16.10 -6.19 0.98
N TRP A 118 17.26 -6.55 1.55
CA TRP A 118 17.31 -7.01 2.93
C TRP A 118 17.02 -5.89 3.96
N PRO A 119 17.63 -4.70 3.87
CA PRO A 119 17.18 -3.53 4.62
C PRO A 119 15.70 -3.18 4.43
N LEU A 120 15.17 -3.26 3.21
CA LEU A 120 13.75 -3.01 2.93
C LEU A 120 12.84 -4.05 3.58
N VAL A 121 13.21 -5.32 3.53
CA VAL A 121 12.51 -6.43 4.20
C VAL A 121 12.51 -6.22 5.71
N ARG A 122 13.63 -5.82 6.29
CA ARG A 122 13.71 -5.48 7.72
C ARG A 122 12.83 -4.28 8.07
N LEU A 123 12.85 -3.23 7.25
CA LEU A 123 11.98 -2.07 7.44
C LEU A 123 10.51 -2.45 7.35
N ALA A 124 10.12 -3.21 6.31
CA ALA A 124 8.76 -3.68 6.11
C ALA A 124 8.29 -4.55 7.28
N ALA A 125 9.16 -5.46 7.77
CA ALA A 125 8.89 -6.28 8.94
C ALA A 125 8.72 -5.44 10.22
N LEU A 126 9.54 -4.40 10.42
CA LEU A 126 9.43 -3.50 11.58
C LEU A 126 8.15 -2.66 11.52
N LEU A 127 7.81 -2.08 10.37
CA LEU A 127 6.59 -1.31 10.18
C LEU A 127 5.36 -2.20 10.37
N LEU A 128 5.40 -3.43 9.85
CA LEU A 128 4.32 -4.38 9.98
C LEU A 128 4.17 -4.88 11.42
N ALA A 129 5.27 -5.26 12.08
CA ALA A 129 5.24 -5.68 13.48
C ALA A 129 4.74 -4.54 14.39
N GLY A 130 5.21 -3.31 14.19
CA GLY A 130 4.72 -2.14 14.92
C GLY A 130 3.24 -1.87 14.68
N GLY A 131 2.78 -1.98 13.44
CA GLY A 131 1.36 -1.84 13.08
C GLY A 131 0.49 -2.93 13.70
N LEU A 132 0.89 -4.20 13.61
CA LEU A 132 0.18 -5.32 14.24
C LEU A 132 0.13 -5.19 15.75
N LEU A 133 1.24 -4.83 16.39
CA LEU A 133 1.28 -4.59 17.83
C LEU A 133 0.33 -3.46 18.23
N ALA A 134 0.28 -2.36 17.47
CA ALA A 134 -0.65 -1.26 17.74
C ALA A 134 -2.12 -1.71 17.64
N VAL A 135 -2.46 -2.50 16.61
CA VAL A 135 -3.81 -3.08 16.45
C VAL A 135 -4.14 -4.04 17.60
N LEU A 136 -3.22 -4.94 17.94
CA LEU A 136 -3.41 -5.92 19.01
C LEU A 136 -3.60 -5.25 20.37
N LEU A 137 -2.81 -4.21 20.68
CA LEU A 137 -2.96 -3.43 21.91
C LEU A 137 -4.31 -2.71 21.95
N PHE A 138 -4.74 -2.12 20.84
CA PHE A 138 -6.05 -1.46 20.76
C PHE A 138 -7.21 -2.46 20.94
N VAL A 139 -7.16 -3.62 20.28
CA VAL A 139 -8.17 -4.68 20.41
C VAL A 139 -8.18 -5.24 21.82
N ALA A 140 -7.02 -5.54 22.41
CA ALA A 140 -6.92 -6.03 23.78
C ALA A 140 -7.51 -5.03 24.78
N LEU A 141 -7.20 -3.74 24.62
CA LEU A 141 -7.77 -2.68 25.43
C LEU A 141 -9.29 -2.56 25.25
N ALA A 142 -9.79 -2.71 24.02
CA ALA A 142 -11.23 -2.70 23.73
C ALA A 142 -11.96 -3.86 24.41
N VAL A 143 -11.43 -5.08 24.28
CA VAL A 143 -11.99 -6.29 24.93
C VAL A 143 -11.96 -6.15 26.46
N LEU A 144 -10.88 -5.59 27.02
CA LEU A 144 -10.78 -5.34 28.46
C LEU A 144 -11.83 -4.32 28.93
N LEU A 145 -12.02 -3.21 28.21
CA LEU A 145 -13.01 -2.19 28.56
C LEU A 145 -14.45 -2.72 28.49
N ILE A 146 -14.77 -3.50 27.46
CA ILE A 146 -16.10 -4.10 27.30
C ILE A 146 -16.36 -5.13 28.39
N SER A 147 -15.36 -5.96 28.73
CA SER A 147 -15.54 -7.01 29.76
C SER A 147 -15.63 -6.46 31.19
N THR A 148 -15.04 -5.29 31.46
CA THR A 148 -15.04 -4.68 32.80
C THR A 148 -16.20 -3.72 33.05
N VAL A 149 -16.59 -2.92 32.05
CA VAL A 149 -17.58 -1.83 32.20
C VAL A 149 -18.87 -2.08 31.39
N GLY A 150 -18.95 -3.20 30.66
CA GLY A 150 -20.13 -3.56 29.87
C GLY A 150 -20.44 -2.54 28.77
N ALA A 151 -21.72 -2.28 28.52
CA ALA A 151 -22.17 -1.38 27.45
C ALA A 151 -21.65 0.07 27.58
N ALA A 152 -21.35 0.54 28.80
CA ALA A 152 -20.75 1.86 29.01
C ALA A 152 -19.29 1.93 28.51
N GLY A 153 -18.58 0.80 28.45
CA GLY A 153 -17.25 0.70 27.83
C GLY A 153 -17.27 1.02 26.33
N ALA A 154 -18.38 0.74 25.64
CA ALA A 154 -18.54 1.09 24.22
C ALA A 154 -18.55 2.61 23.98
N LEU A 155 -19.05 3.40 24.94
CA LEU A 155 -19.03 4.87 24.84
C LEU A 155 -17.62 5.44 24.96
N VAL A 156 -16.75 4.81 25.76
CA VAL A 156 -15.33 5.18 25.91
C VAL A 156 -14.50 4.76 24.70
N LEU A 157 -14.92 3.71 23.99
CA LEU A 157 -14.23 3.23 22.79
C LEU A 157 -14.29 4.20 21.61
N ILE A 158 -15.34 5.01 21.52
CA ILE A 158 -15.49 6.00 20.44
C ILE A 158 -14.35 7.05 20.46
N PRO A 159 -14.13 7.82 21.54
CA PRO A 159 -13.03 8.78 21.60
C PRO A 159 -11.65 8.10 21.57
N LEU A 160 -11.52 6.91 22.14
CA LEU A 160 -10.27 6.14 22.11
C LEU A 160 -9.93 5.67 20.69
N GLY A 161 -10.92 5.21 19.92
CA GLY A 161 -10.77 4.84 18.52
C GLY A 161 -10.38 6.02 17.65
N LEU A 162 -10.98 7.20 17.87
CA LEU A 162 -10.56 8.44 17.20
C LEU A 162 -9.12 8.79 17.52
N LEU A 163 -8.70 8.71 18.80
CA LEU A 163 -7.32 8.94 19.20
C LEU A 163 -6.37 7.95 18.52
N TYR A 164 -6.73 6.67 18.47
CA TYR A 164 -5.96 5.64 17.77
C TYR A 164 -5.78 5.98 16.28
N ILE A 165 -6.85 6.38 15.59
CA ILE A 165 -6.80 6.77 14.17
C ILE A 165 -5.89 7.98 13.97
N VAL A 166 -6.02 9.02 14.81
CA VAL A 166 -5.19 10.22 14.73
C VAL A 166 -3.71 9.88 14.93
N LEU A 167 -3.39 9.06 15.93
CA LEU A 167 -2.02 8.59 16.19
C LEU A 167 -1.49 7.75 15.02
N PHE A 168 -2.33 6.87 14.47
CA PHE A 168 -1.96 6.04 13.33
C PHE A 168 -1.61 6.89 12.10
N ILE A 169 -2.45 7.86 11.74
CA ILE A 169 -2.19 8.79 10.64
C ILE A 169 -0.93 9.62 10.92
N TRP A 170 -0.75 10.09 12.15
CA TRP A 170 0.41 10.86 12.53
C TRP A 170 1.71 10.07 12.37
N ILE A 171 1.77 8.83 12.85
CA ILE A 171 2.92 7.92 12.69
C ILE A 171 3.12 7.57 11.21
N TYR A 172 2.05 7.28 10.47
CA TYR A 172 2.13 6.95 9.05
C TYR A 172 2.83 8.06 8.25
N ILE A 173 2.40 9.31 8.42
CA ILE A 173 3.02 10.46 7.72
C ILE A 173 4.49 10.64 8.13
N LYS A 174 4.83 10.38 9.40
CA LYS A 174 6.23 10.46 9.87
C LYS A 174 7.14 9.42 9.24
N LEU A 175 6.61 8.23 8.91
CA LEU A 175 7.37 7.09 8.43
C LEU A 175 7.21 6.82 6.93
N MET A 176 6.35 7.56 6.23
CA MET A 176 6.04 7.31 4.80
C MET A 176 7.28 7.42 3.90
N VAL A 177 8.30 8.17 4.32
CA VAL A 177 9.52 8.44 3.55
C VAL A 177 10.63 7.40 3.84
N ALA A 178 10.49 6.60 4.89
CA ALA A 178 11.49 5.61 5.30
C ALA A 178 11.89 4.62 4.18
N PRO A 179 10.97 4.09 3.34
CA PRO A 179 11.34 3.21 2.24
C PRO A 179 12.27 3.88 1.21
N ALA A 180 12.07 5.17 0.94
CA ALA A 180 12.91 5.94 0.04
C ALA A 180 14.31 6.19 0.62
N VAL A 181 14.38 6.47 1.93
CA VAL A 181 15.64 6.65 2.66
C VAL A 181 16.49 5.37 2.61
N VAL A 182 15.90 4.20 2.85
CA VAL A 182 16.64 2.91 2.81
C VAL A 182 17.31 2.68 1.45
N VAL A 183 16.62 3.04 0.36
CA VAL A 183 17.08 2.75 -1.01
C VAL A 183 18.06 3.81 -1.51
N VAL A 184 17.77 5.09 -1.26
CA VAL A 184 18.53 6.21 -1.81
C VAL A 184 19.67 6.65 -0.88
N GLU A 185 19.45 6.69 0.44
CA GLU A 185 20.50 7.05 1.42
C GLU A 185 21.28 5.83 1.92
N GLU A 186 20.91 4.62 1.49
CA GLU A 186 21.60 3.36 1.83
C GLU A 186 21.65 3.02 3.33
N LEU A 187 20.77 3.63 4.12
CA LEU A 187 20.72 3.47 5.57
C LEU A 187 20.10 2.13 6.01
N GLY A 188 20.40 1.74 7.25
CA GLY A 188 19.76 0.62 7.92
C GLY A 188 18.27 0.87 8.19
N ALA A 189 17.53 -0.17 8.58
CA ALA A 189 16.09 -0.08 8.80
C ALA A 189 15.70 0.83 9.99
N LEU A 190 16.51 0.89 11.05
CA LEU A 190 16.24 1.77 12.20
C LEU A 190 16.68 3.21 11.91
N ASP A 191 17.85 3.37 11.30
CA ASP A 191 18.38 4.68 10.91
C ASP A 191 17.43 5.37 9.91
N SER A 192 16.86 4.62 8.97
CA SER A 192 15.90 5.17 8.01
C SER A 192 14.60 5.67 8.65
N LEU A 193 14.14 5.04 9.75
CA LEU A 193 12.98 5.52 10.52
C LEU A 193 13.30 6.86 11.20
N SER A 194 14.46 6.94 11.87
CA SER A 194 14.91 8.18 12.52
C SER A 194 15.09 9.33 11.52
N ARG A 195 15.66 9.02 10.35
CA ARG A 195 15.86 9.97 9.26
C ARG A 195 14.52 10.42 8.65
N SER A 196 13.60 9.49 8.39
CA SER A 196 12.24 9.83 7.96
C SER A 196 11.55 10.76 8.95
N TRP A 197 11.75 10.53 10.25
CA TRP A 197 11.21 11.39 11.30
C TRP A 197 11.75 12.83 11.26
N GLN A 198 13.06 12.97 11.03
CA GLN A 198 13.72 14.27 10.89
C GLN A 198 13.21 15.02 9.66
N LEU A 199 13.18 14.37 8.50
CA LEU A 199 12.75 14.96 7.23
C LEU A 199 11.28 15.44 7.28
N THR A 200 10.42 14.68 7.96
CA THR A 200 8.98 14.97 8.05
C THR A 200 8.62 15.93 9.20
N ARG A 201 9.57 16.32 10.07
CA ARG A 201 9.28 17.07 11.30
C ARG A 201 8.59 18.40 11.06
N ASN A 202 9.11 19.21 10.15
CA ASN A 202 8.60 20.57 9.92
C ASN A 202 7.57 20.66 8.78
N ASN A 203 7.36 19.59 8.02
CA ASN A 203 6.49 19.59 6.83
C ASN A 203 5.23 18.72 7.01
N TRP A 204 4.89 18.32 8.23
CA TRP A 204 3.83 17.34 8.50
C TRP A 204 2.48 17.71 7.87
N TRP A 205 2.01 18.95 8.06
CA TRP A 205 0.72 19.40 7.50
C TRP A 205 0.68 19.37 5.98
N ARG A 206 1.79 19.76 5.33
CA ARG A 206 1.92 19.71 3.87
C ARG A 206 1.91 18.28 3.37
N LEU A 207 2.64 17.38 4.03
CA LEU A 207 2.68 15.96 3.68
C LEU A 207 1.32 15.29 3.88
N LEU A 208 0.64 15.58 4.99
CA LEU A 208 -0.71 15.10 5.25
C LEU A 208 -1.67 15.59 4.17
N GLY A 209 -1.68 16.89 3.87
CA GLY A 209 -2.58 17.47 2.86
C GLY A 209 -2.38 16.85 1.48
N ILE A 210 -1.13 16.75 1.02
CA ILE A 210 -0.81 16.16 -0.29
C ILE A 210 -1.18 14.68 -0.33
N THR A 211 -0.84 13.92 0.71
CA THR A 211 -1.16 12.49 0.80
C THR A 211 -2.66 12.27 0.81
N LEU A 212 -3.41 13.06 1.58
CA LEU A 212 -4.86 13.00 1.66
C LEU A 212 -5.50 13.31 0.30
N VAL A 213 -5.09 14.39 -0.35
CA VAL A 213 -5.64 14.75 -1.67
C VAL A 213 -5.34 13.64 -2.69
N VAL A 214 -4.12 13.11 -2.71
CA VAL A 214 -3.74 12.02 -3.62
C VAL A 214 -4.51 10.74 -3.33
N SER A 215 -4.70 10.38 -2.06
CA SER A 215 -5.51 9.23 -1.66
C SER A 215 -6.98 9.40 -2.08
N ILE A 216 -7.56 10.60 -1.91
CA ILE A 216 -8.91 10.90 -2.37
C ILE A 216 -8.99 10.82 -3.89
N MET A 217 -8.04 11.41 -4.63
CA MET A 217 -8.01 11.36 -6.09
C MET A 217 -7.96 9.92 -6.61
N VAL A 218 -7.02 9.11 -6.10
CA VAL A 218 -6.89 7.70 -6.47
C VAL A 218 -8.16 6.93 -6.10
N GLY A 219 -8.73 7.18 -4.92
CA GLY A 219 -9.98 6.58 -4.48
C GLY A 219 -11.15 6.91 -5.40
N VAL A 220 -11.36 8.19 -5.72
CA VAL A 220 -12.42 8.66 -6.61
C VAL A 220 -12.24 8.08 -8.01
N ILE A 221 -11.04 8.14 -8.59
CA ILE A 221 -10.76 7.54 -9.90
C ILE A 221 -11.07 6.04 -9.89
N SER A 222 -10.67 5.34 -8.83
CA SER A 222 -10.94 3.91 -8.69
C SER A 222 -12.45 3.64 -8.63
N GLN A 223 -13.21 4.42 -7.87
CA GLN A 223 -14.67 4.28 -7.78
C GLN A 223 -15.38 4.60 -9.10
N VAL A 224 -14.97 5.66 -9.80
CA VAL A 224 -15.53 6.04 -11.11
C VAL A 224 -15.39 4.90 -12.12
N VAL A 225 -14.30 4.15 -12.08
CA VAL A 225 -14.10 2.99 -12.97
C VAL A 225 -14.79 1.73 -12.43
N MET A 226 -14.76 1.51 -11.12
CA MET A 226 -15.32 0.31 -10.50
C MET A 226 -16.86 0.30 -10.47
N ILE A 227 -17.51 1.46 -10.41
CA ILE A 227 -18.98 1.54 -10.42
C ILE A 227 -19.56 0.91 -11.71
N PRO A 228 -19.18 1.34 -12.93
CA PRO A 228 -19.63 0.68 -14.16
C PRO A 228 -19.31 -0.81 -14.20
N VAL A 229 -18.11 -1.21 -13.76
CA VAL A 229 -17.70 -2.63 -13.70
C VAL A 229 -18.65 -3.41 -12.80
N SER A 230 -18.97 -2.88 -11.61
CA SER A 230 -19.90 -3.51 -10.68
C SER A 230 -21.32 -3.59 -11.27
N LEU A 231 -21.82 -2.53 -11.91
CA LEU A 231 -23.15 -2.55 -12.54
C LEU A 231 -23.22 -3.55 -13.70
N LEU A 232 -22.20 -3.61 -14.54
CA LEU A 232 -22.11 -4.59 -15.64
C LEU A 232 -22.01 -6.02 -15.09
N SER A 233 -21.25 -6.21 -14.02
CA SER A 233 -21.09 -7.50 -13.34
C SER A 233 -22.42 -8.00 -12.78
N SER A 234 -23.17 -7.13 -12.11
CA SER A 234 -24.50 -7.41 -11.57
C SER A 234 -25.50 -7.65 -12.69
N PHE A 235 -25.55 -6.77 -13.70
CA PHE A 235 -26.44 -6.92 -14.85
C PHE A 235 -26.21 -8.25 -15.58
N TYR A 236 -24.95 -8.63 -15.83
CA TYR A 236 -24.62 -9.90 -16.45
C TYR A 236 -25.11 -11.09 -15.60
N SER A 237 -24.89 -11.04 -14.28
CA SER A 237 -25.34 -12.09 -13.37
C SER A 237 -26.87 -12.23 -13.33
N THR A 238 -27.61 -11.13 -13.38
CA THR A 238 -29.08 -11.12 -13.23
C THR A 238 -29.83 -11.35 -14.54
N VAL A 239 -29.33 -10.84 -15.67
CA VAL A 239 -30.07 -10.82 -16.96
C VAL A 239 -29.63 -11.93 -17.92
N VAL A 240 -28.35 -12.33 -17.89
CA VAL A 240 -27.83 -13.36 -18.81
C VAL A 240 -27.94 -14.77 -18.22
N SER A 241 -27.85 -14.91 -16.88
CA SER A 241 -28.01 -16.19 -16.17
C SER A 241 -29.18 -16.22 -15.16
N PRO A 242 -30.40 -15.73 -15.46
CA PRO A 242 -31.50 -15.70 -14.49
C PRO A 242 -32.01 -17.09 -14.07
N HIS A 243 -31.76 -18.14 -14.87
CA HIS A 243 -32.31 -19.50 -14.68
C HIS A 243 -31.28 -20.62 -14.84
N GLY A 244 -29.98 -20.32 -14.68
CA GLY A 244 -28.96 -21.36 -14.69
C GLY A 244 -29.08 -22.25 -13.45
N GLY A 245 -28.92 -23.56 -13.60
CA GLY A 245 -28.76 -24.47 -12.45
C GLY A 245 -27.57 -24.05 -11.55
N PRO A 246 -27.40 -24.65 -10.35
CA PRO A 246 -26.36 -24.28 -9.40
C PRO A 246 -24.95 -24.18 -10.02
N ASP A 247 -24.64 -25.08 -10.95
CA ASP A 247 -23.36 -25.12 -11.67
C ASP A 247 -23.15 -23.92 -12.61
N GLN A 248 -24.21 -23.44 -13.26
CA GLN A 248 -24.14 -22.31 -14.18
C GLN A 248 -24.06 -20.98 -13.42
N ALA A 249 -24.76 -20.86 -12.28
CA ALA A 249 -24.61 -19.71 -11.39
C ALA A 249 -23.18 -19.59 -10.83
N MET A 250 -22.58 -20.72 -10.42
CA MET A 250 -21.19 -20.75 -9.97
C MET A 250 -20.20 -20.39 -11.09
N THR A 251 -20.42 -20.90 -12.31
CA THR A 251 -19.58 -20.58 -13.46
C THR A 251 -19.64 -19.09 -13.82
N THR A 252 -20.85 -18.50 -13.84
CA THR A 252 -21.04 -17.06 -14.06
C THR A 252 -20.36 -16.23 -12.96
N ALA A 253 -20.50 -16.62 -11.69
CA ALA A 253 -19.85 -15.93 -10.56
C ALA A 253 -18.33 -15.96 -10.66
N ILE A 254 -17.73 -17.09 -11.06
CA ILE A 254 -16.28 -17.22 -11.25
C ILE A 254 -15.80 -16.32 -12.39
N ILE A 255 -16.46 -16.35 -13.56
CA ILE A 255 -16.07 -15.53 -14.72
C ILE A 255 -16.13 -14.04 -14.36
N VAL A 256 -17.24 -13.61 -13.76
CA VAL A 256 -17.45 -12.23 -13.34
C VAL A 256 -16.46 -11.81 -12.25
N GLY A 257 -16.21 -12.69 -11.28
CA GLY A 257 -15.24 -12.47 -10.21
C GLY A 257 -13.82 -12.29 -10.74
N ILE A 258 -13.39 -13.15 -11.67
CA ILE A 258 -12.07 -13.04 -12.32
C ILE A 258 -11.98 -11.73 -13.12
N ALA A 259 -12.99 -11.41 -13.93
CA ALA A 259 -13.00 -10.18 -14.71
C ALA A 259 -12.89 -8.93 -13.82
N THR A 260 -13.68 -8.89 -12.74
CA THR A 260 -13.67 -7.81 -11.75
C THR A 260 -12.34 -7.71 -11.02
N ALA A 261 -11.75 -8.86 -10.64
CA ALA A 261 -10.44 -8.91 -9.98
C ALA A 261 -9.31 -8.42 -10.90
N VAL A 262 -9.32 -8.79 -12.19
CA VAL A 262 -8.35 -8.33 -13.18
C VAL A 262 -8.45 -6.82 -13.38
N ILE A 263 -9.67 -6.29 -13.54
CA ILE A 263 -9.89 -4.85 -13.71
C ILE A 263 -9.48 -4.10 -12.44
N GLY A 264 -9.86 -4.60 -11.27
CA GLY A 264 -9.46 -4.06 -9.97
C GLY A 264 -7.94 -4.05 -9.78
N ALA A 265 -7.24 -5.11 -10.17
CA ALA A 265 -5.78 -5.18 -10.11
C ALA A 265 -5.10 -4.15 -11.02
N LEU A 266 -5.63 -3.94 -12.23
CA LEU A 266 -5.12 -2.94 -13.17
C LEU A 266 -5.27 -1.52 -12.63
N ILE A 267 -6.46 -1.19 -12.11
CA ILE A 267 -6.74 0.13 -11.51
C ILE A 267 -5.87 0.35 -10.28
N GLY A 268 -5.82 -0.66 -9.40
CA GLY A 268 -4.99 -0.63 -8.19
C GLY A 268 -3.51 -0.47 -8.50
N ALA A 269 -3.02 -1.09 -9.58
CA ALA A 269 -1.64 -0.94 -10.02
C ALA A 269 -1.31 0.49 -10.46
N VAL A 270 -2.20 1.13 -11.22
CA VAL A 270 -2.04 2.54 -11.62
C VAL A 270 -2.06 3.44 -10.38
N GLY A 271 -3.02 3.23 -9.47
CA GLY A 271 -3.12 3.99 -8.23
C GLY A 271 -1.90 3.84 -7.34
N PHE A 272 -1.40 2.61 -7.17
CA PHE A 272 -0.20 2.32 -6.37
C PHE A 272 1.06 2.93 -6.98
N ALA A 273 1.22 2.85 -8.31
CA ALA A 273 2.33 3.49 -9.00
C ALA A 273 2.29 5.01 -8.81
N PHE A 274 1.11 5.62 -8.95
CA PHE A 274 0.91 7.05 -8.75
C PHE A 274 1.21 7.49 -7.33
N GLN A 275 0.64 6.82 -6.33
CA GLN A 275 0.88 7.12 -4.93
C GLN A 275 2.38 6.99 -4.59
N THR A 276 3.03 5.93 -5.06
CA THR A 276 4.47 5.72 -4.81
C THR A 276 5.34 6.78 -5.48
N SER A 277 5.01 7.21 -6.71
CA SER A 277 5.68 8.34 -7.37
C SER A 277 5.60 9.61 -6.54
N VAL A 278 4.41 9.96 -6.04
CA VAL A 278 4.24 11.14 -5.20
C VAL A 278 5.08 11.04 -3.93
N MET A 279 5.05 9.89 -3.24
CA MET A 279 5.86 9.69 -2.02
C MET A 279 7.36 9.86 -2.30
N ALA A 280 7.85 9.31 -3.41
CA ALA A 280 9.25 9.43 -3.82
C ALA A 280 9.63 10.87 -4.20
N LEU A 281 8.76 11.62 -4.88
CA LEU A 281 8.99 13.03 -5.20
C LEU A 281 8.96 13.92 -3.95
N LEU A 282 8.07 13.64 -2.99
CA LEU A 282 8.04 14.34 -1.70
C LEU A 282 9.33 14.10 -0.92
N TYR A 283 9.84 12.87 -0.92
CA TYR A 283 11.16 12.57 -0.36
C TYR A 283 12.26 13.42 -1.02
N LEU A 284 12.31 13.47 -2.35
CA LEU A 284 13.31 14.25 -3.07
C LEU A 284 13.16 15.75 -2.80
N ASP A 285 11.94 16.30 -2.75
CA ASP A 285 11.68 17.71 -2.36
C ASP A 285 12.19 18.02 -0.96
N LEU A 286 11.93 17.14 0.01
CA LEU A 286 12.44 17.29 1.37
C LEU A 286 13.97 17.28 1.37
N ARG A 287 14.58 16.34 0.65
CA ARG A 287 16.04 16.21 0.64
C ARG A 287 16.72 17.36 -0.10
N MET A 288 16.11 17.91 -1.15
CA MET A 288 16.62 19.13 -1.81
C MET A 288 16.60 20.32 -0.86
N ARG A 289 15.52 20.49 -0.08
CA ARG A 289 15.39 21.61 0.87
C ARG A 289 16.32 21.51 2.08
N TRP A 290 16.57 20.30 2.57
CA TRP A 290 17.32 20.08 3.81
C TRP A 290 18.80 19.76 3.58
N ASP A 291 19.12 18.95 2.57
CA ASP A 291 20.48 18.47 2.32
C ASP A 291 21.15 19.17 1.12
N GLY A 292 20.44 20.04 0.40
CA GLY A 292 20.97 20.63 -0.84
C GLY A 292 21.20 19.60 -1.95
N LEU A 293 20.35 18.56 -2.00
CA LEU A 293 20.43 17.50 -3.02
C LEU A 293 20.32 18.05 -4.46
N ASP A 294 19.70 19.21 -4.64
CA ASP A 294 19.59 19.92 -5.92
C ASP A 294 20.95 20.23 -6.53
N ILE A 295 21.91 20.70 -5.72
CA ILE A 295 23.28 20.99 -6.16
C ILE A 295 23.98 19.70 -6.63
N ALA A 296 23.80 18.60 -5.90
CA ALA A 296 24.38 17.32 -6.26
C ALA A 296 23.77 16.77 -7.57
N LEU A 297 22.45 16.91 -7.75
CA LEU A 297 21.76 16.50 -8.97
C LEU A 297 22.16 17.34 -10.18
N LEU A 298 22.32 18.66 -10.02
CA LEU A 298 22.83 19.55 -11.07
C LEU A 298 24.24 19.16 -11.51
N ARG A 299 25.16 18.94 -10.56
CA ARG A 299 26.52 18.45 -10.87
C ARG A 299 26.51 17.10 -11.59
N LEU A 300 25.59 16.21 -11.21
CA LEU A 300 25.47 14.90 -11.83
C LEU A 300 24.89 14.98 -13.26
N LEU A 301 24.03 15.96 -13.52
CA LEU A 301 23.51 16.27 -14.85
C LEU A 301 24.59 16.89 -15.75
N GLU A 302 25.41 17.81 -15.22
CA GLU A 302 26.51 18.45 -15.93
C GLU A 302 27.68 17.51 -16.23
N SER A 303 28.06 16.67 -15.26
CA SER A 303 29.18 15.73 -15.41
C SER A 303 28.82 14.47 -16.19
N GLY A 304 27.53 14.11 -16.28
CA GLY A 304 27.08 12.84 -16.83
C GLY A 304 27.53 11.62 -16.01
N ALA A 305 28.02 11.82 -14.79
CA ALA A 305 28.54 10.75 -13.94
C ALA A 305 27.44 9.74 -13.54
N ASP A 306 27.84 8.46 -13.46
CA ASP A 306 27.00 7.33 -13.05
C ASP A 306 25.62 7.27 -13.76
N PRO A 307 25.58 7.09 -15.10
CA PRO A 307 24.34 7.10 -15.89
C PRO A 307 23.37 5.96 -15.49
N ASP A 308 23.91 4.84 -15.01
CA ASP A 308 23.14 3.66 -14.65
C ASP A 308 22.74 3.60 -13.17
N GLY A 309 23.30 4.46 -12.32
CA GLY A 309 23.03 4.48 -10.89
C GLY A 309 21.75 5.17 -10.45
N VAL A 310 21.59 5.24 -9.13
CA VAL A 310 20.45 5.86 -8.45
C VAL A 310 20.84 7.29 -8.05
N PRO A 311 20.16 8.32 -8.59
CA PRO A 311 20.46 9.71 -8.23
C PRO A 311 20.27 9.97 -6.74
N GLY A 312 21.23 10.67 -6.13
CA GLY A 312 21.24 10.97 -4.70
C GLY A 312 21.91 9.92 -3.80
N ARG A 313 22.34 8.78 -4.36
CA ARG A 313 23.15 7.78 -3.65
C ARG A 313 24.56 8.32 -3.41
N GLY A 314 25.09 8.14 -2.20
CA GLY A 314 26.43 8.62 -1.82
C GLY A 314 26.56 10.14 -1.63
N VAL A 315 25.46 10.90 -1.75
CA VAL A 315 25.46 12.33 -1.41
C VAL A 315 25.46 12.46 0.12
N PRO A 316 26.45 13.14 0.72
CA PRO A 316 26.57 13.24 2.17
C PRO A 316 25.32 13.88 2.77
N VAL A 317 24.87 13.31 3.88
CA VAL A 317 23.76 13.82 4.67
C VAL A 317 24.34 14.89 5.60
N PHE A 318 24.00 16.16 5.38
CA PHE A 318 24.34 17.22 6.32
C PHE A 318 23.36 17.16 7.49
N SER A 319 23.56 16.20 8.40
CA SER A 319 22.85 16.20 9.67
C SER A 319 23.31 17.40 10.50
N GLY A 320 22.45 18.40 10.64
CA GLY A 320 22.54 19.40 11.71
C GLY A 320 21.99 18.86 13.02
#